data_AF-A0A849G089-F1
#
_entry.id   AF-A0A849G089-F1
#
_cell.length_a   1.000
_cell.length_b   1.000
_cell.length_c   1.000
_cell.angle_alpha   90.00
_cell.angle_beta   90.00
_cell.angle_gamma   90.00
#
_symmetry.space_group_name_H-M   'P 1'
#
loop_
_entity.id
_entity.type
_entity.pdbx_description
1 polymer ?
#
loop_
_entity_poly.entity_id
_entity_poly.type
_entity_poly.pdbx_seq_one_letter_code
_entity_poly.pdbx_strand_id
1 'polypeptide(L)'
;THTSNGADYPYTMTLIHSQSDMIDPHLASAYSNSMVAELYDRMQDHYPMAPYMNLIGRTPEEGIRDFQDWPRYSTGYAGLFNCYGFTTEAHMLKPYRDRVLATYHFLNELTEYSADHSAELVKNKAKADRNTLVLDRIHLDYELDTLKKDSVKFKGFKAEFFESGITGIERLRYDRNEQWEGFIPQFKHYKGVDEVRIPDYYYVPQAWSDVVERLQTNEVKMNRLSTDTVLEVDAYFISSYETSDRPYEGHFVHTKVDTRVERQLINFLKGDYIIPTAQLAKRYIVNVLEPRAKDSFFRWGFFDAVLQQKEWFSPYVFEDMALDILEEDNDLKKRFEKKKEDESFANDMWAQLIFIYRNSDFYEKGHMRYPIYRSPLD
;
A
#
# COMPACT_ATOMS: atom_id res chain seq x y z
N THR A 1 -16.53 10.14 5.15
CA THR A 1 -17.69 9.93 4.25
C THR A 1 -17.29 10.42 2.86
N HIS A 2 -17.91 9.91 1.81
CA HIS A 2 -17.57 10.24 0.43
C HIS A 2 -18.82 10.21 -0.47
N THR A 3 -18.71 10.74 -1.69
CA THR A 3 -19.73 10.67 -2.73
C THR A 3 -19.06 10.28 -4.03
N SER A 4 -19.48 9.18 -4.61
CA SER A 4 -18.88 8.63 -5.83
C SER A 4 -19.83 8.65 -7.02
N ASN A 5 -19.22 8.57 -8.20
CA ASN A 5 -19.87 8.24 -9.46
C ASN A 5 -19.78 6.73 -9.70
N GLY A 6 -20.58 6.19 -10.61
CA GLY A 6 -20.57 4.75 -10.90
C GLY A 6 -21.78 4.30 -11.71
N ALA A 7 -22.07 2.99 -11.65
CA ALA A 7 -23.34 2.42 -12.12
C ALA A 7 -24.52 3.17 -11.49
N ASP A 8 -25.62 3.34 -12.23
CA ASP A 8 -26.86 3.87 -11.66
C ASP A 8 -27.71 2.73 -11.12
N TYR A 9 -28.08 2.81 -9.84
CA TYR A 9 -28.87 1.81 -9.14
C TYR A 9 -29.81 2.48 -8.14
N PRO A 10 -30.92 1.85 -7.69
CA PRO A 10 -31.87 2.45 -6.77
C PRO A 10 -31.30 2.93 -5.42
N TYR A 11 -30.28 2.29 -4.88
CA TYR A 11 -29.71 2.61 -3.57
C TYR A 11 -29.16 4.04 -3.49
N THR A 12 -29.34 4.69 -2.34
CA THR A 12 -28.80 6.04 -2.08
C THR A 12 -27.39 6.00 -1.52
N MET A 13 -27.05 4.91 -0.85
CA MET A 13 -25.77 4.73 -0.19
C MET A 13 -25.24 3.33 -0.46
N THR A 14 -23.93 3.27 -0.68
CA THR A 14 -23.18 2.04 -0.55
C THR A 14 -22.15 2.18 0.58
N LEU A 15 -21.68 1.04 1.07
CA LEU A 15 -20.75 1.01 2.19
C LEU A 15 -19.44 0.32 1.79
N ILE A 16 -18.33 1.01 2.04
CA ILE A 16 -16.99 0.42 2.11
C ILE A 16 -16.68 0.19 3.58
N HIS A 17 -16.09 -0.95 3.89
CA HIS A 17 -15.55 -1.26 5.21
C HIS A 17 -14.15 -1.85 5.02
N SER A 18 -13.33 -1.84 6.08
CA SER A 18 -12.01 -2.49 6.06
C SER A 18 -12.04 -3.88 5.45
N GLN A 19 -11.11 -4.17 4.53
CA GLN A 19 -11.05 -5.48 3.87
C GLN A 19 -10.67 -6.56 4.89
N SER A 20 -11.59 -7.51 5.10
CA SER A 20 -11.48 -8.62 6.05
C SER A 20 -10.19 -9.42 5.90
N ASP A 21 -9.69 -9.65 4.68
CA ASP A 21 -8.45 -10.40 4.45
C ASP A 21 -7.16 -9.60 4.74
N MET A 22 -7.26 -8.29 4.99
CA MET A 22 -6.12 -7.38 5.20
C MET A 22 -5.96 -6.91 6.66
N ILE A 23 -6.93 -7.23 7.53
CA ILE A 23 -6.92 -6.88 8.96
C ILE A 23 -6.65 -8.10 9.85
N ASP A 24 -6.66 -7.92 11.18
CA ASP A 24 -6.55 -9.06 12.11
C ASP A 24 -7.74 -10.03 11.95
N PRO A 25 -7.51 -11.36 11.83
CA PRO A 25 -8.59 -12.32 11.61
C PRO A 25 -9.70 -12.33 12.68
N HIS A 26 -9.35 -11.99 13.94
CA HIS A 26 -10.36 -11.88 15.01
C HIS A 26 -11.26 -10.66 14.76
N LEU A 27 -10.69 -9.53 14.32
CA LEU A 27 -11.49 -8.38 13.92
C LEU A 27 -12.32 -8.67 12.68
N ALA A 28 -11.74 -9.27 11.64
CA ALA A 28 -12.43 -9.60 10.40
C ALA A 28 -13.71 -10.41 10.63
N SER A 29 -13.65 -11.41 11.52
CA SER A 29 -14.82 -12.21 11.90
C SER A 29 -15.90 -11.38 12.58
N ALA A 30 -15.53 -10.53 13.55
CA ALA A 30 -16.47 -9.62 14.22
C ALA A 30 -17.07 -8.58 13.25
N TYR A 31 -16.30 -8.20 12.24
CA TYR A 31 -16.67 -7.21 11.25
C TYR A 31 -17.75 -7.70 10.31
N SER A 32 -17.47 -8.77 9.57
CA SER A 32 -18.35 -9.24 8.52
C SER A 32 -19.58 -9.98 9.04
N ASN A 33 -19.45 -10.72 10.15
CA ASN A 33 -20.52 -11.61 10.60
C ASN A 33 -21.51 -10.95 11.57
N SER A 34 -21.16 -9.81 12.17
CA SER A 34 -21.97 -9.17 13.19
C SER A 34 -22.20 -7.70 12.89
N MET A 35 -21.15 -6.88 12.93
CA MET A 35 -21.30 -5.42 12.82
C MET A 35 -21.87 -4.98 11.47
N VAL A 36 -21.29 -5.44 10.35
CA VAL A 36 -21.76 -5.03 9.02
C VAL A 36 -23.20 -5.50 8.79
N ALA A 37 -23.52 -6.75 9.14
CA ALA A 37 -24.86 -7.29 8.96
C ALA A 37 -25.91 -6.49 9.75
N GLU A 38 -25.65 -6.16 11.01
CA GLU A 38 -26.58 -5.39 11.83
C GLU A 38 -26.73 -3.94 11.34
N LEU A 39 -25.66 -3.29 10.89
CA LEU A 39 -25.75 -1.95 10.30
C LEU A 39 -26.59 -1.93 9.01
N TYR A 40 -26.54 -2.99 8.21
CA TYR A 40 -27.42 -3.14 7.04
C TYR A 40 -28.88 -3.32 7.44
N ASP A 41 -29.15 -4.04 8.52
CA ASP A 41 -30.49 -4.24 9.07
C ASP A 41 -31.07 -2.92 9.62
N ARG A 42 -30.32 -2.23 10.49
CA ARG A 42 -30.69 -0.92 11.06
C ARG A 42 -30.99 0.14 9.99
N MET A 43 -30.35 0.07 8.83
CA MET A 43 -30.57 1.00 7.73
C MET A 43 -31.76 0.66 6.81
N GLN A 44 -32.37 -0.54 6.92
CA GLN A 44 -33.47 -0.94 6.03
C GLN A 44 -34.67 0.02 6.08
N ASP A 45 -35.03 0.49 7.27
CA ASP A 45 -36.18 1.37 7.48
C ASP A 45 -35.90 2.84 7.16
N HIS A 46 -34.63 3.21 6.97
CA HIS A 46 -34.21 4.55 6.57
C HIS A 46 -33.86 4.60 5.07
N TYR A 47 -32.64 4.19 4.74
CA TYR A 47 -32.11 4.14 3.38
C TYR A 47 -31.38 2.80 3.22
N PRO A 48 -32.00 1.80 2.57
CA PRO A 48 -31.35 0.53 2.31
C PRO A 48 -29.98 0.74 1.66
N MET A 49 -28.99 -0.02 2.11
CA MET A 49 -27.62 0.04 1.61
C MET A 49 -27.32 -1.16 0.71
N ALA A 50 -26.27 -1.02 -0.08
CA ALA A 50 -25.62 -2.09 -0.82
C ALA A 50 -24.10 -2.04 -0.61
N PRO A 51 -23.34 -3.11 -0.90
CA PRO A 51 -21.89 -3.03 -0.94
C PRO A 51 -21.41 -1.96 -1.92
N TYR A 52 -20.19 -1.48 -1.76
CA TYR A 52 -19.62 -0.55 -2.74
C TYR A 52 -19.54 -1.17 -4.13
N MET A 53 -20.03 -0.45 -5.14
CA MET A 53 -20.16 -0.94 -6.51
C MET A 53 -18.86 -0.76 -7.29
N ASN A 54 -17.78 -1.41 -6.84
CA ASN A 54 -16.53 -1.51 -7.58
C ASN A 54 -16.64 -2.63 -8.62
N LEU A 55 -17.16 -2.26 -9.79
CA LEU A 55 -17.48 -3.20 -10.87
C LEU A 55 -16.23 -3.93 -11.39
N ILE A 56 -16.40 -5.21 -11.71
CA ILE A 56 -15.42 -5.98 -12.51
C ILE A 56 -15.64 -5.69 -13.99
N GLY A 57 -16.91 -5.63 -14.39
CA GLY A 57 -17.35 -5.41 -15.74
C GLY A 57 -17.98 -4.04 -15.96
N ARG A 58 -18.84 -3.93 -16.99
CA ARG A 58 -19.56 -2.69 -17.33
C ARG A 58 -20.83 -2.51 -16.49
N THR A 59 -21.38 -3.58 -15.93
CA THR A 59 -22.64 -3.55 -15.18
C THR A 59 -22.56 -4.36 -13.87
N PRO A 60 -23.44 -4.09 -12.88
CA PRO A 60 -23.47 -4.86 -11.63
C PRO A 60 -23.64 -6.38 -11.83
N GLU A 61 -24.39 -6.80 -12.85
CA GLU A 61 -24.66 -8.19 -13.20
C GLU A 61 -23.39 -8.96 -13.61
N GLU A 62 -22.39 -8.27 -14.18
CA GLU A 62 -21.08 -8.83 -14.52
C GLU A 62 -20.20 -9.06 -13.27
N GLY A 63 -20.58 -8.46 -12.14
CA GLY A 63 -19.99 -8.69 -10.83
C GLY A 63 -19.28 -7.48 -10.24
N ILE A 64 -19.10 -7.55 -8.93
CA ILE A 64 -18.39 -6.54 -8.13
C ILE A 64 -17.25 -7.20 -7.36
N ARG A 65 -16.24 -6.40 -7.00
CA ARG A 65 -15.22 -6.77 -6.03
C ARG A 65 -15.27 -5.85 -4.83
N ASP A 66 -14.91 -6.36 -3.66
CA ASP A 66 -14.77 -5.49 -2.49
C ASP A 66 -13.63 -4.49 -2.72
N PHE A 67 -13.68 -3.34 -2.05
CA PHE A 67 -12.65 -2.34 -2.21
C PHE A 67 -11.35 -2.82 -1.53
N GLN A 68 -10.24 -2.77 -2.28
CA GLN A 68 -8.93 -3.09 -1.73
C GLN A 68 -8.37 -1.84 -1.05
N ASP A 69 -8.64 -1.71 0.24
CA ASP A 69 -8.31 -0.52 1.00
C ASP A 69 -6.88 -0.53 1.51
N TRP A 70 -5.95 -0.19 0.63
CA TRP A 70 -4.57 0.12 0.98
C TRP A 70 -4.44 1.16 2.11
N PRO A 71 -3.31 1.17 2.86
CA PRO A 71 -3.09 2.07 3.99
C PRO A 71 -3.36 3.57 3.75
N ARG A 72 -3.28 4.06 2.51
CA ARG A 72 -3.64 5.47 2.20
C ARG A 72 -5.12 5.79 2.38
N TYR A 73 -6.00 4.79 2.29
CA TYR A 73 -7.43 4.98 2.46
C TYR A 73 -7.81 4.90 3.94
N SER A 74 -8.84 5.64 4.35
CA SER A 74 -9.24 5.74 5.76
C SER A 74 -9.52 4.39 6.43
N THR A 75 -10.18 3.47 5.73
CA THR A 75 -10.52 2.13 6.25
C THR A 75 -9.29 1.22 6.35
N GLY A 76 -8.35 1.35 5.40
CA GLY A 76 -7.08 0.63 5.41
C GLY A 76 -6.16 1.14 6.52
N TYR A 77 -6.06 2.46 6.64
CA TYR A 77 -5.34 3.14 7.72
C TYR A 77 -5.88 2.74 9.10
N ALA A 78 -7.21 2.77 9.30
CA ALA A 78 -7.83 2.34 10.55
C ALA A 78 -7.50 0.86 10.87
N GLY A 79 -7.49 0.00 9.85
CA GLY A 79 -7.11 -1.40 9.96
C GLY A 79 -5.69 -1.62 10.47
N LEU A 80 -4.73 -0.73 10.17
CA LEU A 80 -3.36 -0.79 10.70
C LEU A 80 -3.30 -0.66 12.22
N PHE A 81 -4.28 0.00 12.84
CA PHE A 81 -4.37 0.23 14.28
C PHE A 81 -5.46 -0.61 14.95
N ASN A 82 -5.90 -1.69 14.31
CA ASN A 82 -6.94 -2.58 14.82
C ASN A 82 -8.25 -1.82 15.14
N CYS A 83 -8.55 -0.80 14.36
CA CYS A 83 -9.76 -0.01 14.46
C CYS A 83 -10.74 -0.40 13.34
N TYR A 84 -12.03 -0.33 13.67
CA TYR A 84 -13.11 -0.56 12.72
C TYR A 84 -13.27 0.67 11.80
N GLY A 85 -13.02 0.50 10.50
CA GLY A 85 -13.06 1.58 9.51
C GLY A 85 -14.19 1.45 8.48
N PHE A 86 -15.03 2.47 8.38
CA PHE A 86 -16.09 2.58 7.38
C PHE A 86 -15.95 3.82 6.51
N THR A 87 -16.30 3.70 5.23
CA THR A 87 -16.52 4.82 4.32
C THR A 87 -17.89 4.69 3.69
N THR A 88 -18.79 5.60 4.06
CA THR A 88 -20.08 5.75 3.38
C THR A 88 -19.85 6.35 1.99
N GLU A 89 -20.47 5.76 0.98
CA GLU A 89 -20.40 6.19 -0.42
C GLU A 89 -21.80 6.59 -0.88
N ALA A 90 -22.13 7.88 -0.75
CA ALA A 90 -23.41 8.40 -1.20
C ALA A 90 -23.43 8.51 -2.74
N HIS A 91 -24.54 8.15 -3.36
CA HIS A 91 -24.61 8.01 -4.80
C HIS A 91 -24.88 9.35 -5.50
N MET A 92 -23.94 9.87 -6.30
CA MET A 92 -24.01 11.24 -6.83
C MET A 92 -25.28 11.57 -7.63
N LEU A 93 -25.90 10.59 -8.30
CA LEU A 93 -27.11 10.80 -9.12
C LEU A 93 -28.40 10.89 -8.30
N LYS A 94 -28.32 10.75 -6.97
CA LYS A 94 -29.47 10.85 -6.07
C LYS A 94 -29.65 12.29 -5.57
N PRO A 95 -30.89 12.69 -5.25
CA PRO A 95 -31.17 14.00 -4.71
C PRO A 95 -30.24 14.33 -3.53
N TYR A 96 -29.70 15.55 -3.50
CA TYR A 96 -28.73 15.95 -2.48
C TYR A 96 -29.27 15.75 -1.06
N ARG A 97 -30.55 16.06 -0.83
CA ARG A 97 -31.23 15.83 0.46
C ARG A 97 -31.13 14.37 0.89
N ASP A 98 -31.40 13.44 -0.01
CA ASP A 98 -31.39 12.01 0.29
C ASP A 98 -29.98 11.51 0.58
N ARG A 99 -28.97 12.01 -0.15
CA ARG A 99 -27.56 11.71 0.14
C ARG A 99 -27.17 12.15 1.56
N VAL A 100 -27.55 13.38 1.94
CA VAL A 100 -27.26 13.92 3.28
C VAL A 100 -27.96 13.10 4.36
N LEU A 101 -29.26 12.79 4.18
CA LEU A 101 -30.02 12.02 5.15
C LEU A 101 -29.52 10.57 5.28
N ALA A 102 -29.22 9.89 4.17
CA ALA A 102 -28.66 8.55 4.21
C ALA A 102 -27.34 8.50 5.00
N THR A 103 -26.45 9.47 4.77
CA THR A 103 -25.19 9.58 5.54
C THR A 103 -25.44 9.90 7.00
N TYR A 104 -26.35 10.82 7.30
CA TYR A 104 -26.73 11.15 8.67
C TYR A 104 -27.26 9.94 9.43
N HIS A 105 -28.20 9.21 8.84
CA HIS A 105 -28.77 8.00 9.46
C HIS A 105 -27.70 6.94 9.68
N PHE A 106 -26.83 6.65 8.70
CA PHE A 106 -25.75 5.69 8.91
C PHE A 106 -24.83 6.09 10.07
N LEU A 107 -24.44 7.38 10.17
CA LEU A 107 -23.59 7.84 11.26
C LEU A 107 -24.29 7.72 12.62
N ASN A 108 -25.60 7.97 12.68
CA ASN A 108 -26.39 7.77 13.88
C ASN A 108 -26.44 6.29 14.28
N GLU A 109 -26.82 5.40 13.35
CA GLU A 109 -26.88 3.96 13.59
C GLU A 109 -25.53 3.37 13.98
N LEU A 110 -24.44 3.83 13.36
CA LEU A 110 -23.08 3.44 13.75
C LEU A 110 -22.73 3.90 15.16
N THR A 111 -23.17 5.10 15.56
CA THR A 111 -22.96 5.62 16.91
C THR A 111 -23.75 4.83 17.94
N GLU A 112 -25.02 4.54 17.67
CA GLU A 112 -25.89 3.72 18.53
C GLU A 112 -25.34 2.30 18.66
N TYR A 113 -25.00 1.64 17.53
CA TYR A 113 -24.36 0.33 17.55
C TYR A 113 -23.09 0.34 18.41
N SER A 114 -22.26 1.38 18.28
CA SER A 114 -21.02 1.51 19.05
C SER A 114 -21.28 1.68 20.54
N ALA A 115 -22.36 2.36 20.93
CA ALA A 115 -22.77 2.48 22.33
C ALA A 115 -23.26 1.13 22.87
N ASP A 116 -24.17 0.47 22.14
CA ASP A 116 -24.78 -0.81 22.50
C ASP A 116 -23.73 -1.92 22.66
N HIS A 117 -22.72 -1.95 21.78
CA HIS A 117 -21.69 -2.99 21.71
C HIS A 117 -20.33 -2.56 22.25
N SER A 118 -20.26 -1.44 22.97
CA SER A 118 -18.99 -0.82 23.43
C SER A 118 -18.03 -1.81 24.11
N ALA A 119 -18.53 -2.64 25.02
CA ALA A 119 -17.72 -3.64 25.73
C ALA A 119 -17.12 -4.69 24.79
N GLU A 120 -17.90 -5.14 23.79
CA GLU A 120 -17.43 -6.09 22.79
C GLU A 120 -16.38 -5.46 21.86
N LEU A 121 -16.64 -4.25 21.38
CA LEU A 121 -15.70 -3.53 20.49
C LEU A 121 -14.34 -3.34 21.16
N VAL A 122 -14.32 -2.91 22.43
CA VAL A 122 -13.09 -2.76 23.23
C VAL A 122 -12.39 -4.10 23.41
N LYS A 123 -13.13 -5.16 23.73
CA LYS A 123 -12.59 -6.52 23.91
C LYS A 123 -11.96 -7.05 22.61
N ASN A 124 -12.62 -6.85 21.49
CA ASN A 124 -12.16 -7.31 20.18
C ASN A 124 -10.90 -6.57 19.75
N LYS A 125 -10.87 -5.24 19.88
CA LYS A 125 -9.66 -4.45 19.65
C LYS A 125 -8.50 -4.89 20.55
N ALA A 126 -8.72 -5.04 21.85
CA ALA A 126 -7.66 -5.47 22.77
C ALA A 126 -7.09 -6.86 22.43
N LYS A 127 -7.91 -7.77 21.89
CA LYS A 127 -7.43 -9.06 21.39
C LYS A 127 -6.58 -8.90 20.13
N ALA A 128 -7.04 -8.13 19.16
CA ALA A 128 -6.30 -7.85 17.94
C ALA A 128 -4.97 -7.12 18.22
N ASP A 129 -4.94 -6.21 19.19
CA ASP A 129 -3.74 -5.52 19.65
C ASP A 129 -2.71 -6.52 20.20
N ARG A 130 -3.14 -7.51 20.98
CA ARG A 130 -2.26 -8.60 21.46
C ARG A 130 -1.73 -9.46 20.33
N ASN A 131 -2.56 -9.77 19.33
CA ASN A 131 -2.11 -10.51 18.15
C ASN A 131 -1.05 -9.71 17.37
N THR A 132 -1.28 -8.41 17.15
CA THR A 132 -0.32 -7.52 16.48
C THR A 132 1.05 -7.53 17.17
N LEU A 133 1.08 -7.51 18.51
CA LEU A 133 2.33 -7.53 19.27
C LEU A 133 3.19 -8.78 19.04
N VAL A 134 2.58 -9.92 18.69
CA VAL A 134 3.30 -11.19 18.44
C VAL A 134 3.45 -11.56 16.97
N LEU A 135 2.96 -10.72 16.04
CA LEU A 135 3.21 -10.91 14.60
C LEU A 135 4.72 -10.90 14.30
N ASP A 136 5.16 -11.89 13.52
CA ASP A 136 6.52 -12.06 13.02
C ASP A 136 6.61 -11.79 11.49
N ARG A 137 5.49 -11.87 10.77
CA ARG A 137 5.37 -11.58 9.34
C ARG A 137 4.15 -10.73 9.03
N ILE A 138 4.27 -9.89 8.00
CA ILE A 138 3.17 -9.08 7.43
C ILE A 138 3.24 -9.15 5.91
N HIS A 139 2.08 -9.25 5.27
CA HIS A 139 1.95 -9.09 3.83
C HIS A 139 2.05 -7.62 3.42
N LEU A 140 2.82 -7.34 2.38
CA LEU A 140 3.05 -6.00 1.83
C LEU A 140 2.17 -5.70 0.61
N ASP A 141 1.63 -6.76 -0.01
CA ASP A 141 0.77 -6.71 -1.18
C ASP A 141 -0.22 -7.87 -1.17
N TYR A 142 -1.34 -7.67 -1.86
CA TYR A 142 -2.49 -8.53 -1.93
C TYR A 142 -3.07 -8.49 -3.35
N GLU A 143 -3.60 -9.62 -3.80
CA GLU A 143 -4.28 -9.75 -5.08
C GLU A 143 -5.69 -10.32 -4.88
N LEU A 144 -6.64 -9.89 -5.71
CA LEU A 144 -7.99 -10.44 -5.72
C LEU A 144 -7.94 -11.94 -6.05
N ASP A 145 -8.55 -12.76 -5.19
CA ASP A 145 -8.71 -14.20 -5.42
C ASP A 145 -9.96 -14.43 -6.31
N THR A 146 -9.74 -14.45 -7.62
CA THR A 146 -10.81 -14.63 -8.62
C THR A 146 -11.39 -16.04 -8.63
N LEU A 147 -10.81 -17.00 -7.89
CA LEU A 147 -11.34 -18.36 -7.77
C LEU A 147 -12.42 -18.45 -6.69
N LYS A 148 -12.45 -17.52 -5.73
CA LYS A 148 -13.46 -17.44 -4.67
C LYS A 148 -14.55 -16.45 -5.04
N LYS A 149 -15.65 -16.99 -5.57
CA LYS A 149 -16.82 -16.22 -5.99
C LYS A 149 -17.98 -16.46 -5.03
N ASP A 150 -18.43 -15.37 -4.40
CA ASP A 150 -19.67 -15.32 -3.62
C ASP A 150 -20.80 -14.66 -4.44
N SER A 151 -21.92 -14.41 -3.78
CA SER A 151 -23.03 -13.66 -4.36
C SER A 151 -23.66 -12.73 -3.32
N VAL A 152 -24.15 -11.58 -3.78
CA VAL A 152 -24.90 -10.64 -2.95
C VAL A 152 -26.23 -10.30 -3.61
N LYS A 153 -27.28 -10.17 -2.80
CA LYS A 153 -28.58 -9.69 -3.27
C LYS A 153 -28.49 -8.19 -3.57
N PHE A 154 -28.93 -7.78 -4.75
CA PHE A 154 -28.82 -6.42 -5.23
C PHE A 154 -30.06 -6.00 -6.02
N LYS A 155 -30.45 -4.73 -5.87
CA LYS A 155 -31.44 -4.04 -6.69
C LYS A 155 -30.75 -3.14 -7.68
N GLY A 156 -31.02 -3.31 -8.97
CA GLY A 156 -30.42 -2.52 -10.04
C GLY A 156 -31.46 -1.88 -10.95
N PHE A 157 -30.98 -0.99 -11.82
CA PHE A 157 -31.70 -0.57 -13.01
C PHE A 157 -31.22 -1.39 -14.19
N LYS A 158 -32.09 -1.66 -15.16
CA LYS A 158 -31.70 -2.41 -16.36
C LYS A 158 -30.65 -1.64 -17.16
N ALA A 159 -29.52 -2.31 -17.41
CA ALA A 159 -28.48 -1.81 -18.29
C ALA A 159 -28.85 -2.03 -19.77
N GLU A 160 -28.69 -1.00 -20.58
CA GLU A 160 -28.90 -1.01 -22.02
C GLU A 160 -27.71 -0.38 -22.74
N PHE A 161 -27.38 -0.96 -23.89
CA PHE A 161 -26.29 -0.50 -24.75
C PHE A 161 -26.85 0.03 -26.06
N PHE A 162 -26.35 1.19 -26.48
CA PHE A 162 -26.84 1.89 -27.66
C PHE A 162 -25.78 2.84 -28.20
N GLU A 163 -25.89 3.19 -29.47
CA GLU A 163 -24.93 4.07 -30.11
C GLU A 163 -25.01 5.49 -29.53
N SER A 164 -23.86 6.04 -29.18
CA SER A 164 -23.73 7.43 -28.75
C SER A 164 -23.97 8.37 -29.94
N GLY A 165 -24.98 9.23 -29.86
CA GLY A 165 -25.21 10.27 -30.87
C GLY A 165 -24.10 11.31 -30.98
N ILE A 166 -23.13 11.33 -30.06
CA ILE A 166 -21.98 12.25 -30.08
C ILE A 166 -20.75 11.59 -30.72
N THR A 167 -20.50 10.32 -30.42
CA THR A 167 -19.25 9.63 -30.78
C THR A 167 -19.43 8.52 -31.81
N GLY A 168 -20.66 8.07 -32.08
CA GLY A 168 -20.95 6.88 -32.89
C GLY A 168 -20.51 5.56 -32.25
N ILE A 169 -20.08 5.59 -30.98
CA ILE A 169 -19.60 4.42 -30.24
C ILE A 169 -20.69 3.96 -29.26
N GLU A 170 -20.80 2.65 -29.07
CA GLU A 170 -21.71 2.07 -28.08
C GLU A 170 -21.46 2.64 -26.67
N ARG A 171 -22.53 3.06 -26.01
CA ARG A 171 -22.53 3.55 -24.62
C ARG A 171 -23.57 2.84 -23.78
N LEU A 172 -23.30 2.78 -22.48
CA LEU A 172 -24.18 2.26 -21.45
C LEU A 172 -25.20 3.33 -21.00
N ARG A 173 -26.44 2.90 -20.75
CA ARG A 173 -27.49 3.66 -20.04
C ARG A 173 -28.22 2.71 -19.13
N TYR A 174 -28.64 3.22 -17.99
CA TYR A 174 -29.53 2.54 -17.08
C TYR A 174 -30.95 3.09 -17.25
N ASP A 175 -31.93 2.22 -17.50
CA ASP A 175 -33.34 2.62 -17.50
C ASP A 175 -33.88 2.62 -16.08
N ARG A 176 -34.13 3.82 -15.55
CA ARG A 176 -34.64 4.03 -14.20
C ARG A 176 -36.09 3.54 -14.00
N ASN A 177 -36.82 3.31 -15.09
CA ASN A 177 -38.19 2.78 -15.05
C ASN A 177 -38.23 1.25 -14.97
N GLU A 178 -37.14 0.57 -15.34
CA GLU A 178 -37.02 -0.88 -15.28
C GLU A 178 -36.06 -1.29 -14.16
N GLN A 179 -36.61 -1.45 -12.95
CA GLN A 179 -35.88 -1.99 -11.80
C GLN A 179 -35.89 -3.52 -11.81
N TRP A 180 -34.79 -4.10 -11.33
CA TRP A 180 -34.67 -5.53 -11.11
C TRP A 180 -34.05 -5.81 -9.73
N GLU A 181 -34.29 -7.01 -9.21
CA GLU A 181 -33.67 -7.51 -7.99
C GLU A 181 -33.19 -8.94 -8.22
N GLY A 182 -31.96 -9.24 -7.82
CA GLY A 182 -31.34 -10.55 -8.04
C GLY A 182 -30.03 -10.71 -7.30
N PHE A 183 -29.39 -11.86 -7.46
CA PHE A 183 -28.05 -12.09 -6.95
C PHE A 183 -27.01 -11.76 -8.02
N ILE A 184 -26.02 -10.93 -7.66
CA ILE A 184 -24.87 -10.62 -8.51
C ILE A 184 -23.60 -11.27 -7.95
N PRO A 185 -22.61 -11.60 -8.81
CA PRO A 185 -21.30 -12.08 -8.36
C PRO A 185 -20.60 -11.06 -7.45
N GLN A 186 -20.06 -11.51 -6.32
CA GLN A 186 -19.21 -10.71 -5.44
C GLN A 186 -17.87 -11.41 -5.21
N PHE A 187 -16.78 -10.69 -5.41
CA PHE A 187 -15.41 -11.15 -5.14
C PHE A 187 -14.85 -10.35 -3.98
N LYS A 188 -14.90 -10.93 -2.79
CA LYS A 188 -14.49 -10.25 -1.55
C LYS A 188 -13.17 -10.74 -0.98
N HIS A 189 -12.56 -11.76 -1.60
CA HIS A 189 -11.38 -12.41 -1.06
C HIS A 189 -10.09 -11.94 -1.73
N TYR A 190 -9.06 -11.71 -0.90
CA TYR A 190 -7.73 -11.28 -1.33
C TYR A 190 -6.66 -12.20 -0.74
N LYS A 191 -5.69 -12.59 -1.56
CA LYS A 191 -4.53 -13.41 -1.17
C LYS A 191 -3.30 -12.51 -1.02
N GLY A 192 -2.52 -12.69 0.05
CA GLY A 192 -1.22 -12.03 0.19
C GLY A 192 -0.23 -12.59 -0.85
N VAL A 193 0.51 -11.72 -1.53
CA VAL A 193 1.47 -12.11 -2.59
C VAL A 193 2.90 -11.63 -2.35
N ASP A 194 3.07 -10.66 -1.47
CA ASP A 194 4.37 -10.22 -0.98
C ASP A 194 4.34 -10.23 0.54
N GLU A 195 5.41 -10.68 1.18
CA GLU A 195 5.54 -10.71 2.63
C GLU A 195 6.92 -10.30 3.08
N VAL A 196 6.98 -9.90 4.35
CA VAL A 196 8.23 -9.55 5.02
C VAL A 196 8.23 -10.10 6.44
N ARG A 197 9.38 -10.63 6.86
CA ARG A 197 9.64 -10.91 8.28
C ARG A 197 9.95 -9.59 8.98
N ILE A 198 9.30 -9.35 10.11
CA ILE A 198 9.38 -8.08 10.84
C ILE A 198 10.69 -8.08 11.66
N PRO A 199 11.54 -7.06 11.54
CA PRO A 199 12.74 -6.93 12.38
C PRO A 199 12.36 -6.52 13.80
N ASP A 200 13.24 -6.71 14.79
CA ASP A 200 13.02 -6.18 16.15
C ASP A 200 13.06 -4.66 16.17
N TYR A 201 13.93 -4.06 15.33
CA TYR A 201 14.11 -2.62 15.25
C TYR A 201 14.20 -2.13 13.81
N TYR A 202 13.64 -0.95 13.57
CA TYR A 202 14.04 -0.09 12.45
C TYR A 202 14.94 1.04 12.95
N TYR A 203 15.85 1.48 12.09
CA TYR A 203 16.74 2.62 12.36
C TYR A 203 16.48 3.71 11.33
N VAL A 204 16.15 4.91 11.80
CA VAL A 204 15.76 6.04 10.96
C VAL A 204 16.72 7.21 11.23
N PRO A 205 17.55 7.60 10.23
CA PRO A 205 18.39 8.78 10.35
C PRO A 205 17.55 10.05 10.53
N GLN A 206 17.97 10.93 11.44
CA GLN A 206 17.26 12.18 11.73
C GLN A 206 17.21 13.17 10.56
N ALA A 207 18.05 12.95 9.54
CA ALA A 207 18.07 13.72 8.30
C ALA A 207 16.75 13.63 7.51
N TRP A 208 15.97 12.56 7.72
CA TRP A 208 14.66 12.37 7.10
C TRP A 208 13.55 12.92 8.00
N SER A 209 13.58 14.23 8.27
CA SER A 209 12.68 14.91 9.21
C SER A 209 11.20 14.66 8.91
N ASP A 210 10.81 14.67 7.64
CA ASP A 210 9.42 14.51 7.20
C ASP A 210 8.88 13.10 7.50
N VAL A 211 9.75 12.09 7.49
CA VAL A 211 9.45 10.71 7.86
C VAL A 211 9.33 10.61 9.38
N VAL A 212 10.27 11.20 10.12
CA VAL A 212 10.25 11.24 11.59
C VAL A 212 8.99 11.93 12.10
N GLU A 213 8.61 13.08 11.55
CA GLU A 213 7.40 13.82 11.92
C GLU A 213 6.13 13.01 11.72
N ARG A 214 6.02 12.28 10.60
CA ARG A 214 4.86 11.42 10.32
C ARG A 214 4.78 10.24 11.28
N LEU A 215 5.91 9.62 11.60
CA LEU A 215 5.98 8.56 12.62
C LEU A 215 5.54 9.10 13.99
N GLN A 216 5.98 10.29 14.38
CA GLN A 216 5.57 10.95 15.63
C GLN A 216 4.08 11.27 15.65
N THR A 217 3.53 11.77 14.54
CA THR A 217 2.10 12.08 14.39
C THR A 217 1.22 10.84 14.55
N ASN A 218 1.76 9.67 14.21
CA ASN A 218 1.12 8.36 14.38
C ASN A 218 1.44 7.71 15.73
N GLU A 219 2.00 8.47 16.68
CA GLU A 219 2.36 8.01 18.03
C GLU A 219 3.29 6.79 18.05
N VAL A 220 4.12 6.64 17.01
CA VAL A 220 5.15 5.60 16.98
C VAL A 220 6.15 5.86 18.10
N LYS A 221 6.35 4.87 18.96
CA LYS A 221 7.38 4.90 20.00
C LYS A 221 8.74 4.80 19.35
N MET A 222 9.60 5.79 19.59
CA MET A 222 10.94 5.88 19.02
C MET A 222 11.92 6.34 20.10
N ASN A 223 13.09 5.73 20.13
CA ASN A 223 14.18 6.10 21.03
C ASN A 223 15.23 6.86 20.24
N ARG A 224 15.60 8.05 20.71
CA ARG A 224 16.63 8.86 20.06
C ARG A 224 18.01 8.51 20.61
N LEU A 225 18.97 8.28 19.73
CA LEU A 225 20.36 7.99 20.12
C LEU A 225 21.00 9.18 20.83
N SER A 226 21.58 8.95 22.00
CA SER A 226 22.27 9.97 22.79
C SER A 226 23.71 10.23 22.36
N THR A 227 24.31 9.29 21.62
CA THR A 227 25.69 9.29 21.15
C THR A 227 25.76 8.60 19.79
N ASP A 228 26.80 8.91 19.02
CA ASP A 228 27.12 8.19 17.79
C ASP A 228 27.32 6.70 18.12
N THR A 229 26.78 5.82 17.30
CA THR A 229 26.73 4.38 17.56
C THR A 229 26.90 3.61 16.26
N VAL A 230 27.85 2.68 16.22
CA VAL A 230 27.98 1.74 15.10
C VAL A 230 27.13 0.51 15.39
N LEU A 231 26.23 0.17 14.48
CA LEU A 231 25.35 -0.99 14.58
C LEU A 231 25.48 -1.86 13.33
N GLU A 232 25.45 -3.17 13.52
CA GLU A 232 25.23 -4.11 12.41
C GLU A 232 23.75 -4.11 12.05
N VAL A 233 23.45 -3.93 10.76
CA VAL A 233 22.09 -3.80 10.23
C VAL A 233 21.93 -4.56 8.93
N ASP A 234 20.69 -4.93 8.63
CA ASP A 234 20.28 -5.32 7.28
C ASP A 234 19.86 -4.04 6.53
N ALA A 235 20.62 -3.69 5.48
CA ALA A 235 20.39 -2.53 4.63
C ALA A 235 19.75 -2.97 3.31
N TYR A 236 18.69 -2.28 2.89
CA TYR A 236 18.11 -2.46 1.57
C TYR A 236 18.87 -1.65 0.51
N PHE A 237 19.11 -2.26 -0.63
CA PHE A 237 19.44 -1.56 -1.87
C PHE A 237 18.27 -1.75 -2.84
N ILE A 238 17.82 -0.65 -3.43
CA ILE A 238 16.81 -0.66 -4.48
C ILE A 238 17.46 -1.24 -5.74
N SER A 239 17.05 -2.45 -6.12
CA SER A 239 17.58 -3.15 -7.30
C SER A 239 16.95 -2.59 -8.58
N SER A 240 15.64 -2.32 -8.53
CA SER A 240 14.88 -1.72 -9.62
C SER A 240 13.60 -1.06 -9.10
N TYR A 241 13.08 -0.11 -9.87
CA TYR A 241 11.80 0.53 -9.64
C TYR A 241 11.33 1.18 -10.94
N GLU A 242 10.02 1.42 -11.04
CA GLU A 242 9.39 2.28 -12.05
C GLU A 242 8.83 3.52 -11.34
N THR A 243 8.62 4.60 -12.08
CA THR A 243 7.99 5.83 -11.55
C THR A 243 6.85 6.23 -12.47
N SER A 244 5.72 6.64 -11.91
CA SER A 244 4.60 7.15 -12.70
C SER A 244 5.03 8.37 -13.52
N ASP A 245 4.48 8.52 -14.73
CA ASP A 245 4.70 9.66 -15.62
C ASP A 245 3.83 10.88 -15.23
N ARG A 246 2.88 10.69 -14.31
CA ARG A 246 1.94 11.72 -13.87
C ARG A 246 1.86 11.76 -12.34
N PRO A 247 1.62 12.96 -11.77
CA PRO A 247 1.45 13.07 -10.33
C PRO A 247 0.11 12.43 -9.90
N TYR A 248 0.14 11.81 -8.73
CA TYR A 248 -1.03 11.36 -7.99
C TYR A 248 -0.95 11.93 -6.57
N GLU A 249 -1.95 12.74 -6.17
CA GLU A 249 -1.96 13.45 -4.88
C GLU A 249 -0.68 14.28 -4.61
N GLY A 250 -0.05 14.80 -5.66
CA GLY A 250 1.19 15.57 -5.55
C GLY A 250 2.49 14.76 -5.59
N HIS A 251 2.42 13.44 -5.81
CA HIS A 251 3.58 12.55 -5.82
C HIS A 251 3.73 11.80 -7.15
N PHE A 252 4.98 11.57 -7.58
CA PHE A 252 5.30 10.66 -8.67
C PHE A 252 5.59 9.28 -8.08
N VAL A 253 4.53 8.48 -7.94
CA VAL A 253 4.58 7.23 -7.17
C VAL A 253 5.53 6.23 -7.82
N HIS A 254 6.43 5.64 -7.03
CA HIS A 254 7.25 4.51 -7.47
C HIS A 254 6.46 3.19 -7.42
N THR A 255 6.70 2.33 -8.40
CA THR A 255 6.05 1.01 -8.57
C THR A 255 7.08 -0.05 -8.92
N LYS A 256 6.67 -1.33 -8.89
CA LYS A 256 7.55 -2.48 -9.20
C LYS A 256 8.90 -2.41 -8.51
N VAL A 257 8.89 -2.09 -7.22
CA VAL A 257 10.09 -1.92 -6.41
C VAL A 257 10.65 -3.30 -6.08
N ASP A 258 11.87 -3.56 -6.52
CA ASP A 258 12.65 -4.72 -6.12
C ASP A 258 13.84 -4.30 -5.27
N THR A 259 14.21 -5.13 -4.30
CA THR A 259 15.26 -4.82 -3.35
C THR A 259 16.12 -6.02 -3.04
N ARG A 260 17.41 -5.78 -2.83
CA ARG A 260 18.35 -6.74 -2.25
C ARG A 260 18.76 -6.28 -0.85
N VAL A 261 19.11 -7.25 0.00
CA VAL A 261 19.55 -6.99 1.38
C VAL A 261 21.05 -7.23 1.47
N GLU A 262 21.75 -6.34 2.16
CA GLU A 262 23.13 -6.54 2.58
C GLU A 262 23.27 -6.30 4.09
N ARG A 263 24.04 -7.15 4.77
CA ARG A 263 24.43 -6.92 6.16
C ARG A 263 25.62 -5.98 6.20
N GLN A 264 25.48 -4.86 6.92
CA GLN A 264 26.49 -3.80 6.97
C GLN A 264 26.64 -3.22 8.38
N LEU A 265 27.86 -2.79 8.72
CA LEU A 265 28.08 -1.91 9.86
C LEU A 265 27.80 -0.46 9.44
N ILE A 266 26.80 0.16 10.05
CA ILE A 266 26.41 1.55 9.79
C ILE A 266 26.71 2.39 11.02
N ASN A 267 27.37 3.52 10.81
CA ASN A 267 27.57 4.54 11.84
C ASN A 267 26.34 5.44 11.92
N PHE A 268 25.54 5.27 12.96
CA PHE A 268 24.43 6.15 13.29
C PHE A 268 24.92 7.32 14.12
N LEU A 269 24.36 8.50 13.88
CA LEU A 269 24.74 9.72 14.57
C LEU A 269 23.86 9.93 15.80
N LYS A 270 24.40 10.65 16.78
CA LYS A 270 23.62 11.22 17.87
C LYS A 270 22.41 11.95 17.28
N GLY A 271 21.23 11.54 17.72
CA GLY A 271 19.97 12.12 17.30
C GLY A 271 19.18 11.27 16.30
N ASP A 272 19.78 10.24 15.69
CA ASP A 272 19.05 9.24 14.90
C ASP A 272 18.12 8.40 15.80
N TYR A 273 17.15 7.72 15.19
CA TYR A 273 16.08 7.02 15.91
C TYR A 273 16.20 5.50 15.78
N ILE A 274 15.99 4.82 16.91
CA ILE A 274 15.72 3.39 16.99
C ILE A 274 14.22 3.21 17.24
N ILE A 275 13.55 2.44 16.40
CA ILE A 275 12.11 2.18 16.46
C ILE A 275 11.88 0.70 16.81
N PRO A 276 11.53 0.35 18.05
CA PRO A 276 11.15 -1.01 18.40
C PRO A 276 9.86 -1.40 17.68
N THR A 277 9.81 -2.56 17.02
CA THR A 277 8.59 -3.00 16.31
C THR A 277 7.55 -3.63 17.23
N ALA A 278 7.94 -4.04 18.44
CA ALA A 278 7.07 -4.60 19.48
C ALA A 278 6.17 -3.53 20.13
N GLN A 279 5.29 -2.91 19.35
CA GLN A 279 4.34 -1.88 19.77
C GLN A 279 3.04 -1.94 18.95
N LEU A 280 1.99 -1.22 19.38
CA LEU A 280 0.67 -1.26 18.72
C LEU A 280 0.70 -0.73 17.28
N ALA A 281 1.59 0.22 16.98
CA ALA A 281 1.79 0.76 15.64
C ALA A 281 2.56 -0.19 14.69
N LYS A 282 2.85 -1.45 15.07
CA LYS A 282 3.68 -2.39 14.29
C LYS A 282 3.27 -2.48 12.82
N ARG A 283 1.97 -2.66 12.54
CA ARG A 283 1.46 -2.75 11.16
C ARG A 283 1.72 -1.46 10.37
N TYR A 284 1.50 -0.30 10.99
CA TYR A 284 1.81 0.99 10.38
C TYR A 284 3.30 1.13 10.07
N ILE A 285 4.17 0.88 11.04
CA ILE A 285 5.63 0.96 10.90
C ILE A 285 6.11 0.13 9.71
N VAL A 286 5.68 -1.14 9.62
CA VAL A 286 6.08 -2.03 8.52
C VAL A 286 5.54 -1.53 7.18
N ASN A 287 4.28 -1.09 7.10
CA ASN A 287 3.69 -0.62 5.84
C ASN A 287 4.32 0.68 5.31
N VAL A 288 4.83 1.55 6.19
CA VAL A 288 5.44 2.82 5.76
C VAL A 288 6.97 2.75 5.60
N LEU A 289 7.65 1.87 6.35
CA LEU A 289 9.11 1.76 6.33
C LEU A 289 9.66 0.69 5.39
N GLU A 290 8.87 -0.32 4.99
CA GLU A 290 9.32 -1.32 4.02
C GLU A 290 9.21 -0.79 2.60
N PRO A 291 10.31 -0.67 1.82
CA PRO A 291 10.29 0.04 0.54
C PRO A 291 9.33 -0.60 -0.50
N ARG A 292 9.09 -1.92 -0.40
CA ARG A 292 8.22 -2.67 -1.32
C ARG A 292 6.72 -2.53 -1.00
N ALA A 293 6.36 -2.14 0.23
CA ALA A 293 4.97 -1.98 0.65
C ALA A 293 4.24 -0.93 -0.19
N LYS A 294 2.95 -1.16 -0.52
CA LYS A 294 2.14 -0.28 -1.40
C LYS A 294 2.16 1.19 -1.04
N ASP A 295 2.21 1.47 0.26
CA ASP A 295 2.10 2.79 0.86
C ASP A 295 3.36 3.20 1.63
N SER A 296 4.51 2.67 1.22
CA SER A 296 5.79 3.02 1.82
C SER A 296 6.18 4.46 1.53
N PHE A 297 6.91 5.08 2.46
CA PHE A 297 7.52 6.40 2.23
C PHE A 297 8.43 6.38 1.00
N PHE A 298 9.09 5.24 0.71
CA PHE A 298 9.83 5.06 -0.54
C PHE A 298 8.94 5.27 -1.76
N ARG A 299 7.83 4.54 -1.88
CA ARG A 299 6.96 4.64 -3.05
C ARG A 299 6.28 5.99 -3.20
N TRP A 300 6.14 6.73 -2.11
CA TRP A 300 5.63 8.10 -2.12
C TRP A 300 6.73 9.16 -2.32
N GLY A 301 7.96 8.76 -2.64
CA GLY A 301 9.02 9.66 -3.08
C GLY A 301 9.74 10.42 -1.95
N PHE A 302 9.65 9.95 -0.71
CA PHE A 302 10.31 10.61 0.43
C PHE A 302 11.84 10.46 0.41
N PHE A 303 12.37 9.54 -0.41
CA PHE A 303 13.79 9.18 -0.41
C PHE A 303 14.44 9.33 -1.80
N ASP A 304 13.86 10.11 -2.71
CA ASP A 304 14.33 10.26 -4.10
C ASP A 304 15.80 10.69 -4.18
N ALA A 305 16.29 11.42 -3.18
CA ALA A 305 17.68 11.85 -3.10
C ALA A 305 18.69 10.69 -3.08
N VAL A 306 18.28 9.46 -2.72
CA VAL A 306 19.14 8.27 -2.79
C VAL A 306 19.14 7.60 -4.17
N LEU A 307 18.20 7.95 -5.05
CA LEU A 307 18.06 7.40 -6.40
C LEU A 307 18.93 8.12 -7.42
N GLN A 308 19.48 9.29 -7.05
CA GLN A 308 20.37 10.06 -7.88
C GLN A 308 21.83 9.70 -7.58
N GLN A 309 22.55 9.25 -8.62
CA GLN A 309 24.01 9.15 -8.59
C GLN A 309 24.62 10.56 -8.61
N LYS A 310 25.45 10.86 -7.60
CA LYS A 310 26.14 12.13 -7.40
C LYS A 310 27.58 12.07 -7.87
N GLU A 311 28.24 10.92 -7.73
CA GLU A 311 29.65 10.75 -8.08
C GLU A 311 29.81 10.06 -9.44
N TRP A 312 30.71 10.61 -10.27
CA TRP A 312 30.98 10.13 -11.63
C TRP A 312 32.48 10.16 -11.90
N PHE A 313 32.89 9.63 -13.04
CA PHE A 313 34.26 9.66 -13.50
C PHE A 313 34.39 10.38 -14.85
N SER A 314 35.60 10.86 -15.15
CA SER A 314 35.96 11.30 -16.51
C SER A 314 36.66 10.14 -17.22
N PRO A 315 36.23 9.72 -18.43
CA PRO A 315 36.75 8.50 -19.07
C PRO A 315 38.27 8.50 -19.21
N TYR A 316 38.83 9.62 -19.69
CA TYR A 316 40.27 9.77 -19.92
C TYR A 316 41.11 9.78 -18.64
N VAL A 317 40.50 9.92 -17.45
CA VAL A 317 41.17 9.82 -16.16
C VAL A 317 40.99 8.44 -15.55
N PHE A 318 39.82 7.82 -15.78
CA PHE A 318 39.43 6.56 -15.15
C PHE A 318 39.93 5.33 -15.89
N GLU A 319 40.20 5.42 -17.20
CA GLU A 319 40.55 4.26 -18.03
C GLU A 319 41.77 3.48 -17.51
N ASP A 320 42.87 4.17 -17.19
CA ASP A 320 44.06 3.52 -16.63
C ASP A 320 43.74 2.82 -15.30
N MET A 321 42.96 3.46 -14.42
CA MET A 321 42.54 2.89 -13.15
C MET A 321 41.55 1.72 -13.32
N ALA A 322 40.71 1.76 -14.36
CA ALA A 322 39.79 0.69 -14.69
C ALA A 322 40.54 -0.58 -15.13
N LEU A 323 41.66 -0.43 -15.82
CA LEU A 323 42.56 -1.54 -16.16
C LEU A 323 43.12 -2.17 -14.88
N ASP A 324 43.68 -1.36 -13.99
CA ASP A 324 44.23 -1.83 -12.71
C ASP A 324 43.15 -2.59 -11.89
N ILE A 325 41.95 -2.04 -11.79
CA ILE A 325 40.80 -2.68 -11.10
C ILE A 325 40.50 -4.07 -11.69
N LEU A 326 40.48 -4.20 -13.03
CA LEU A 326 40.20 -5.48 -13.68
C LEU A 326 41.36 -6.48 -13.53
N GLU A 327 42.60 -6.02 -13.43
CA GLU A 327 43.76 -6.88 -13.19
C GLU A 327 43.78 -7.41 -11.75
N GLU A 328 43.36 -6.61 -10.79
CA GLU A 328 43.29 -6.98 -9.38
C GLU A 328 42.06 -7.85 -9.05
N ASP A 329 40.90 -7.63 -9.69
CA ASP A 329 39.67 -8.40 -9.48
C ASP A 329 39.34 -9.34 -10.66
N ASN A 330 39.82 -10.58 -10.53
CA ASN A 330 39.57 -11.65 -11.50
C ASN A 330 38.10 -12.05 -11.66
N ASP A 331 37.24 -11.86 -10.64
CA ASP A 331 35.80 -12.14 -10.76
C ASP A 331 35.11 -11.05 -11.58
N LEU A 332 35.38 -9.78 -11.24
CA LEU A 332 34.88 -8.64 -12.00
C LEU A 332 35.32 -8.71 -13.46
N LYS A 333 36.58 -9.06 -13.74
CA LYS A 333 37.07 -9.26 -15.10
C LYS A 333 36.27 -10.30 -15.88
N LYS A 334 35.94 -11.44 -15.26
CA LYS A 334 35.09 -12.47 -15.91
C LYS A 334 33.69 -11.95 -16.17
N ARG A 335 33.08 -11.25 -15.21
CA ARG A 335 31.74 -10.65 -15.39
C ARG A 335 31.73 -9.58 -16.47
N PHE A 336 32.79 -8.77 -16.54
CA PHE A 336 32.98 -7.75 -17.57
C PHE A 336 33.11 -8.35 -18.97
N GLU A 337 34.00 -9.34 -19.16
CA GLU A 337 34.16 -10.01 -20.46
C GLU A 337 32.89 -10.76 -20.89
N LYS A 338 32.20 -11.40 -19.95
CA LYS A 338 30.88 -11.98 -20.24
C LYS A 338 29.86 -10.92 -20.67
N LYS A 339 29.85 -9.75 -20.04
CA LYS A 339 28.93 -8.66 -20.41
C LYS A 339 29.29 -8.06 -21.78
N LYS A 340 30.53 -8.15 -22.24
CA LYS A 340 30.96 -7.77 -23.60
C LYS A 340 30.44 -8.70 -24.71
N GLU A 341 29.79 -9.82 -24.38
CA GLU A 341 29.05 -10.61 -25.37
C GLU A 341 27.76 -9.89 -25.84
N ASP A 342 27.28 -8.90 -25.08
CA ASP A 342 26.17 -8.02 -25.46
C ASP A 342 26.66 -6.91 -26.39
N GLU A 343 26.23 -6.91 -27.66
CA GLU A 343 26.68 -5.96 -28.68
C GLU A 343 26.42 -4.49 -28.29
N SER A 344 25.34 -4.20 -27.55
CA SER A 344 25.02 -2.83 -27.14
C SER A 344 26.02 -2.32 -26.10
N PHE A 345 26.50 -3.21 -25.24
CA PHE A 345 27.51 -2.91 -24.23
C PHE A 345 28.92 -2.86 -24.84
N ALA A 346 29.25 -3.83 -25.70
CA ALA A 346 30.56 -3.95 -26.32
C ALA A 346 30.94 -2.73 -27.18
N ASN A 347 29.96 -2.07 -27.77
CA ASN A 347 30.14 -0.90 -28.63
C ASN A 347 29.97 0.45 -27.90
N ASP A 348 29.78 0.45 -26.58
CA ASP A 348 29.63 1.66 -25.76
C ASP A 348 30.74 1.74 -24.70
N MET A 349 31.70 2.64 -24.94
CA MET A 349 32.82 2.90 -24.04
C MET A 349 32.34 3.35 -22.65
N TRP A 350 31.33 4.21 -22.60
CA TRP A 350 30.81 4.71 -21.33
C TRP A 350 30.14 3.60 -20.55
N ALA A 351 29.32 2.77 -21.21
CA ALA A 351 28.68 1.61 -20.61
C ALA A 351 29.71 0.63 -20.00
N GLN A 352 30.83 0.41 -20.69
CA GLN A 352 31.92 -0.43 -20.19
C GLN A 352 32.61 0.17 -18.96
N LEU A 353 33.00 1.44 -19.02
CA LEU A 353 33.68 2.09 -17.90
C LEU A 353 32.76 2.27 -16.69
N ILE A 354 31.48 2.60 -16.88
CA ILE A 354 30.52 2.73 -15.77
C ILE A 354 30.24 1.38 -15.12
N PHE A 355 30.30 0.29 -15.86
CA PHE A 355 30.20 -1.05 -15.27
C PHE A 355 31.38 -1.33 -14.34
N ILE A 356 32.62 -1.04 -14.76
CA ILE A 356 33.80 -1.23 -13.90
C ILE A 356 33.71 -0.31 -12.69
N TYR A 357 33.42 0.98 -12.90
CA TYR A 357 33.28 1.96 -11.83
C TYR A 357 32.26 1.52 -10.77
N ARG A 358 31.05 1.13 -11.18
CA ARG A 358 29.98 0.68 -10.26
C ARG A 358 30.29 -0.59 -9.48
N ASN A 359 31.27 -1.37 -9.92
CA ASN A 359 31.74 -2.58 -9.24
C ASN A 359 33.09 -2.36 -8.53
N SER A 360 33.55 -1.11 -8.41
CA SER A 360 34.80 -0.74 -7.72
C SER A 360 34.53 -0.05 -6.38
N ASP A 361 35.57 0.08 -5.56
CA ASP A 361 35.50 0.81 -4.28
C ASP A 361 35.25 2.32 -4.44
N PHE A 362 35.41 2.86 -5.65
CA PHE A 362 35.19 4.28 -5.96
C PHE A 362 33.73 4.65 -6.15
N TYR A 363 32.85 3.66 -6.29
CA TYR A 363 31.43 3.92 -6.44
C TYR A 363 30.80 4.33 -5.11
N GLU A 364 29.98 5.38 -5.15
CA GLU A 364 29.35 5.89 -3.94
C GLU A 364 28.45 4.83 -3.29
N LYS A 365 28.73 4.52 -2.02
CA LYS A 365 28.02 3.47 -1.28
C LYS A 365 26.56 3.84 -0.93
N GLY A 366 26.21 5.11 -1.10
CA GLY A 366 24.88 5.66 -0.79
C GLY A 366 23.88 5.56 -1.93
N HIS A 367 24.33 5.48 -3.18
CA HIS A 367 23.42 5.43 -4.33
C HIS A 367 22.60 4.14 -4.31
N MET A 368 21.29 4.29 -4.48
CA MET A 368 20.27 3.23 -4.39
C MET A 368 20.20 2.53 -3.02
N ARG A 369 20.95 2.97 -2.00
CA ARG A 369 20.82 2.43 -0.64
C ARG A 369 19.63 3.10 0.05
N TYR A 370 18.63 2.30 0.37
CA TYR A 370 17.48 2.75 1.12
C TYR A 370 17.93 3.21 2.52
N PRO A 371 17.53 4.40 2.98
CA PRO A 371 18.15 5.01 4.15
C PRO A 371 17.51 4.60 5.48
N ILE A 372 16.48 3.73 5.44
CA ILE A 372 15.92 3.13 6.64
C ILE A 372 16.49 1.73 6.78
N TYR A 373 17.09 1.46 7.93
CA TYR A 373 17.78 0.20 8.19
C TYR A 373 16.98 -0.67 9.15
N ARG A 374 17.33 -1.96 9.18
CA ARG A 374 16.65 -2.95 10.01
C ARG A 374 17.64 -3.67 10.89
N SER A 375 17.21 -4.09 12.08
CA SER A 375 18.01 -5.04 12.85
C SER A 375 18.17 -6.33 12.04
N PRO A 376 19.36 -6.96 12.09
CA PRO A 376 19.59 -8.27 11.51
C PRO A 376 18.51 -9.27 11.92
N LEU A 377 18.02 -10.04 10.95
CA LEU A 377 17.22 -11.23 11.27
C LEU A 377 18.16 -12.41 11.56
N ASP A 378 17.88 -13.12 12.64
CA ASP A 378 18.51 -14.41 12.99
C ASP A 378 18.10 -15.53 12.01
#